data_AF-A0A6P0VNJ7-F1
#
_entry.id   AF-A0A6P0VNJ7-F1
#
_cell.length_a   1.000
_cell.length_b   1.000
_cell.length_c   1.000
_cell.angle_alpha   90.00
_cell.angle_beta   90.00
_cell.angle_gamma   90.00
#
_symmetry.space_group_name_H-M   'P 1'
#
loop_
_entity.id
_entity.type
_entity.pdbx_description
1 polymer ?
#
loop_
_entity_poly.entity_id
_entity_poly.type
_entity_poly.pdbx_seq_one_letter_code
_entity_poly.pdbx_strand_id
1 'polypeptide(L)' 'DSDIYIPHIPENCAVLNIRNGNVELRCRREESVQVQRKWVSEGRKVILRHNQMVTLYHKSDPDKFYRFIFYNRFLDPQA' A
#
# COMPACT_ATOMS: atom_id res chain seq x y z
N ASP A 1 6.97 -2.54 -15.66
CA ASP A 1 7.66 -3.09 -14.48
C ASP A 1 7.10 -2.53 -13.20
N SER A 2 7.20 -3.32 -12.12
CA SER A 2 6.88 -2.90 -10.76
C SER A 2 8.15 -2.41 -10.07
N ASP A 3 8.11 -1.25 -9.41
CA ASP A 3 9.26 -0.70 -8.67
C ASP A 3 9.61 -1.52 -7.42
N ILE A 4 8.60 -2.17 -6.82
CA ILE A 4 8.74 -3.02 -5.65
C ILE A 4 8.02 -4.33 -5.94
N TYR A 5 8.79 -5.43 -5.95
CA TYR A 5 8.24 -6.78 -6.04
C TYR A 5 8.00 -7.34 -4.64
N ILE A 6 6.78 -7.84 -4.41
CA ILE A 6 6.43 -8.58 -3.19
C ILE A 6 5.90 -9.94 -3.64
N PRO A 7 6.49 -11.05 -3.17
CA PRO A 7 6.04 -12.38 -3.55
C PRO A 7 4.53 -12.57 -3.32
N HIS A 8 3.87 -13.18 -4.29
CA HIS A 8 2.48 -13.61 -4.21
C HIS A 8 1.40 -12.51 -4.08
N ILE A 9 1.78 -11.24 -4.10
CA ILE A 9 0.87 -10.11 -4.28
C ILE A 9 0.52 -9.97 -5.77
N PRO A 10 -0.72 -9.59 -6.13
CA PRO A 10 -1.06 -9.31 -7.52
C PRO A 10 -0.11 -8.28 -8.14
N GLU A 11 0.34 -8.56 -9.36
CA GLU A 11 1.11 -7.61 -10.14
C GLU A 11 0.33 -6.30 -10.29
N ASN A 12 1.04 -5.17 -10.18
CA ASN A 12 0.48 -3.83 -10.30
C ASN A 12 -0.73 -3.55 -9.38
N CYS A 13 -0.87 -4.21 -8.22
CA CYS A 13 -2.02 -4.03 -7.31
C CYS A 13 -2.21 -2.59 -6.80
N ALA A 14 -1.10 -1.85 -6.64
CA ALA A 14 -1.10 -0.50 -6.12
C ALA A 14 0.00 0.32 -6.80
N VAL A 15 -0.21 1.64 -6.88
CA VAL A 15 0.81 2.60 -7.31
C VAL A 15 0.92 3.69 -6.26
N LEU A 16 2.15 3.98 -5.83
CA LEU A 16 2.46 5.13 -4.99
C LEU A 16 2.89 6.29 -5.90
N ASN A 17 2.29 7.46 -5.72
CA ASN A 17 2.70 8.68 -6.41
C ASN A 17 3.09 9.73 -5.38
N ILE A 18 4.26 10.33 -5.56
CA ILE A 18 4.74 11.44 -4.72
C ILE A 18 4.39 12.75 -5.42
N ARG A 19 3.59 13.60 -4.79
CA ARG A 19 3.16 14.90 -5.32
C ARG A 19 3.12 15.94 -4.22
N ASN A 20 3.85 17.05 -4.39
CA ASN A 20 3.85 18.19 -3.46
C ASN A 20 4.06 17.76 -1.99
N GLY A 21 5.00 16.83 -1.73
CA GLY A 21 5.29 16.31 -0.40
C GLY A 21 4.25 15.32 0.17
N ASN A 22 3.17 15.04 -0.56
CA ASN A 22 2.21 13.99 -0.21
C ASN A 22 2.49 12.71 -0.98
N VAL A 23 2.15 11.58 -0.36
CA VAL A 23 2.18 10.27 -1.02
C VAL A 23 0.75 9.79 -1.23
N GLU A 24 0.36 9.63 -2.49
CA GLU A 24 -0.93 9.07 -2.89
C GLU A 24 -0.77 7.58 -3.20
N LEU A 25 -1.53 6.73 -2.52
CA LEU A 25 -1.72 5.35 -2.93
C LEU A 25 -2.95 5.27 -3.84
N ARG A 26 -2.77 4.74 -5.06
CA ARG A 26 -3.86 4.38 -5.96
C ARG A 26 -4.00 2.88 -6.01
N CYS A 27 -5.19 2.38 -5.66
CA CYS A 27 -5.52 0.98 -5.85
C CYS A 27 -5.79 0.70 -7.33
N ARG A 28 -5.30 -0.42 -7.85
CA ARG A 28 -5.42 -0.83 -9.25
C ARG A 28 -6.16 -2.15 -9.44
N ARG A 29 -6.52 -2.82 -8.34
CA ARG A 29 -7.25 -4.08 -8.36
C ARG A 29 -8.13 -4.19 -7.13
N GLU A 30 -9.39 -4.55 -7.31
CA GLU A 30 -10.31 -4.77 -6.19
C GLU A 30 -9.75 -5.82 -5.21
N GLU A 31 -10.11 -5.69 -3.92
CA GLU A 31 -9.76 -6.63 -2.85
C GLU A 31 -8.24 -6.86 -2.65
N SER A 32 -7.40 -5.97 -3.17
CA SER A 32 -5.94 -6.14 -3.10
C SER A 32 -5.26 -5.24 -2.06
N VAL A 33 -5.88 -4.12 -1.68
CA VAL A 33 -5.29 -3.11 -0.79
C VAL A 33 -6.24 -2.67 0.31
N GLN A 34 -5.77 -2.68 1.55
CA GLN A 34 -6.37 -1.94 2.66
C GLN A 34 -5.43 -0.85 3.18
N VAL A 35 -6.02 0.29 3.57
CA VAL A 35 -5.34 1.34 4.34
C VAL A 35 -6.09 1.54 5.65
N GLN A 36 -5.41 1.42 6.78
CA GLN A 36 -6.00 1.48 8.13
C GLN A 36 -7.23 0.58 8.29
N ARG A 37 -7.12 -0.68 7.82
CA ARG A 37 -8.20 -1.70 7.85
C ARG A 37 -9.44 -1.35 7.02
N LYS A 38 -9.36 -0.36 6.13
CA LYS A 38 -10.41 -0.03 5.18
C LYS A 38 -9.98 -0.41 3.77
N TRP A 39 -10.84 -1.12 3.06
CA TRP A 39 -10.62 -1.44 1.66
C TRP A 39 -10.55 -0.17 0.81
N VAL A 40 -9.59 -0.13 -0.11
CA VAL A 40 -9.49 0.90 -1.14
C VAL A 40 -9.99 0.29 -2.43
N SER A 41 -11.16 0.71 -2.90
CA SER A 41 -11.71 0.22 -4.17
C SER A 41 -10.79 0.54 -5.34
N GLU A 42 -10.86 -0.26 -6.39
CA GLU A 42 -10.11 -0.12 -7.61
C GLU A 42 -10.27 1.29 -8.21
N GLY A 43 -9.15 1.85 -8.68
CA GLY A 43 -9.10 3.18 -9.25
C GLY A 43 -9.14 4.32 -8.23
N ARG A 44 -9.58 4.07 -6.99
CA ARG A 44 -9.60 5.08 -5.92
C ARG A 44 -8.19 5.39 -5.42
N LYS A 45 -8.07 6.59 -4.87
CA LYS A 45 -6.84 7.12 -4.28
C LYS A 45 -7.03 7.45 -2.81
N VAL A 46 -5.99 7.25 -2.03
CA VAL A 46 -5.90 7.66 -0.63
C VAL A 46 -4.57 8.36 -0.41
N ILE A 47 -4.59 9.50 0.28
CA ILE A 47 -3.36 10.15 0.74
C ILE A 47 -2.86 9.39 1.97
N LEU A 48 -1.66 8.83 1.88
CA LEU A 48 -1.02 8.15 2.99
C LEU A 48 -0.44 9.16 3.99
N ARG A 49 -0.71 8.93 5.27
CA ARG A 49 -0.19 9.71 6.40
C ARG A 49 0.79 8.88 7.21
N HIS A 50 1.70 9.56 7.89
CA HIS A 50 2.65 8.94 8.81
C HIS A 50 1.98 7.90 9.73
N ASN A 51 2.64 6.75 9.91
CA ASN A 51 2.18 5.61 10.72
C ASN A 51 0.88 4.95 10.25
N GLN A 52 0.44 5.19 9.01
CA GLN A 52 -0.69 4.44 8.47
C GLN A 52 -0.27 3.05 8.03
N MET A 53 -1.10 2.07 8.40
CA MET A 53 -0.94 0.69 8.01
C MET A 53 -1.49 0.47 6.60
N VAL A 54 -0.66 -0.10 5.72
CA VAL A 54 -1.04 -0.56 4.39
C VAL A 54 -0.97 -2.08 4.39
N THR A 55 -2.06 -2.74 4.01
CA THR A 55 -2.11 -4.20 3.89
C THR A 55 -2.33 -4.56 2.43
N LEU A 56 -1.46 -5.42 1.88
CA LEU A 56 -1.53 -5.94 0.52
C LEU A 56 -1.90 -7.41 0.59
N TYR A 57 -2.94 -7.82 -0.12
CA TYR A 57 -3.50 -9.16 -0.05
C TYR A 57 -2.97 -10.08 -1.14
N HIS A 58 -2.78 -11.35 -0.81
CA HIS A 58 -2.32 -12.37 -1.73
C HIS A 58 -3.34 -12.58 -2.87
N LYS A 59 -2.85 -12.88 -4.07
CA LYS A 59 -3.66 -12.95 -5.31
C LYS A 59 -4.78 -13.99 -5.33
N SER A 60 -4.72 -14.99 -4.44
CA SER A 60 -5.61 -16.16 -4.45
C SER A 60 -5.96 -16.68 -3.05
N ASP A 61 -5.45 -16.05 -1.99
CA ASP A 61 -5.58 -16.55 -0.61
C ASP A 61 -5.85 -15.35 0.31
N PRO A 62 -7.11 -15.08 0.67
CA PRO A 62 -7.47 -13.88 1.42
C PRO A 62 -6.91 -13.86 2.85
N ASP A 63 -6.51 -15.01 3.39
CA ASP A 63 -5.91 -15.12 4.73
C ASP A 63 -4.41 -14.80 4.73
N LYS A 64 -3.79 -14.73 3.55
CA LYS A 64 -2.39 -14.35 3.37
C LYS A 64 -2.27 -12.90 2.91
N PHE A 65 -1.49 -12.11 3.64
CA PHE A 65 -1.24 -10.72 3.31
C PHE A 65 0.12 -10.26 3.83
N TYR A 66 0.64 -9.19 3.21
CA TYR A 66 1.77 -8.43 3.72
C TYR A 66 1.27 -7.12 4.32
N ARG A 67 1.85 -6.72 5.45
CA ARG A 67 1.47 -5.52 6.16
C ARG A 67 2.67 -4.60 6.32
N PHE A 68 2.50 -3.37 5.91
CA PHE A 68 3.50 -2.32 5.91
C PHE A 68 3.01 -1.15 6.77
N ILE A 69 3.95 -0.45 7.40
CA ILE A 69 3.68 0.84 8.03
C ILE A 69 4.31 1.91 7.15
N PHE A 70 3.51 2.88 6.74
CA PHE A 70 3.98 3.99 5.92
C PHE A 70 4.62 5.08 6.78
N TYR A 71 5.87 5.39 6.49
CA TYR A 71 6.62 6.50 7.07
C TYR A 71 6.94 7.52 5.99
N ASN A 72 6.49 8.75 6.17
CA ASN A 72 6.85 9.91 5.34
C ASN A 72 7.99 10.75 5.92
N ARG A 73 8.69 10.22 6.92
CA ARG A 73 9.86 10.80 7.57
C ARG A 73 10.89 9.69 7.70
N PHE A 74 12.18 10.05 7.73
CA PHE A 74 13.22 9.08 8.06
C PHE A 74 12.88 8.44 9.41
N LEU A 75 12.81 7.10 9.43
CA LEU A 75 12.88 6.35 10.67
C LEU A 75 14.24 6.67 11.27
N ASP A 76 14.26 7.28 12.46
CA ASP A 76 15.45 7.24 13.28
C ASP A 76 15.51 5.83 13.87
N PRO A 77 16.45 4.97 13.42
CA PRO A 77 16.53 3.61 13.93
C PRO A 77 17.00 3.56 15.39
N GLN A 78 17.31 4.70 16.02
CA GLN A 78 17.75 4.82 17.42
C GLN A 78 16.72 5.47 18.37
N ALA A 79 15.50 5.76 17.92
CA ALA A 79 14.47 6.36 18.76
C ALA A 79 13.89 5.41 19.83
#